data_AF-A0A371I0Y9-F1
#
_entry.id   AF-A0A371I0Y9-F1
#
_cell.length_a   1.000
_cell.length_b   1.000
_cell.length_c   1.000
_cell.angle_alpha   90.00
_cell.angle_beta   90.00
_cell.angle_gamma   90.00
#
_symmetry.space_group_name_H-M   'P 1'
#
loop_
_entity.id
_entity.type
_entity.pdbx_description
1 polymer ?
#
loop_
_entity_poly.entity_id
_entity_poly.type
_entity_poly.pdbx_seq_one_letter_code
_entity_poly.pdbx_strand_id
1 'polypeptide(L)'
;MHKILLEEEAGPIRQQKRRLNLTILDVVKKEVMRVLAIGIIYPILDSQWVSPIQVFSKKSEMTIMKNQHDKMNSCRVCIDYRKLNQVTHQDHFPLPFIDQVLEKLATKSH
;
A
#
# COMPACT_ATOMS: atom_id res chain seq x y z
N MET A 1 0.41 -0.49 18.38
CA MET A 1 -0.68 0.16 17.62
C MET A 1 -0.11 1.43 16.99
N HIS A 2 -0.13 1.53 15.66
CA HIS A 2 0.33 2.75 14.97
C HIS A 2 -0.81 3.78 14.99
N LYS A 3 -0.49 5.04 15.33
CA LYS A 3 -1.46 6.15 15.36
C LYS A 3 -1.15 7.09 14.21
N ILE A 4 -2.18 7.46 13.46
CA ILE A 4 -2.09 8.44 12.39
C ILE A 4 -2.55 9.78 12.96
N LEU A 5 -1.63 10.74 13.06
CA LEU A 5 -1.93 12.10 13.54
C LEU A 5 -2.31 12.97 12.34
N LEU A 6 -3.41 13.70 12.45
CA LEU A 6 -3.93 14.59 11.41
C LEU A 6 -3.74 16.05 11.83
N GLU A 7 -3.63 16.95 10.86
CA GLU A 7 -3.63 18.39 11.11
C GLU A 7 -4.94 18.84 11.80
N GLU A 8 -4.87 19.88 12.65
CA GLU A 8 -6.00 20.30 13.51
C GLU A 8 -7.28 20.65 12.73
N GLU A 9 -7.16 21.16 11.49
CA GLU A 9 -8.27 21.56 10.62
C GLU A 9 -8.61 20.50 9.55
N ALA A 10 -8.03 19.29 9.63
CA ALA A 10 -8.20 18.26 8.62
C ALA A 10 -9.58 17.57 8.74
N GLY A 11 -10.47 17.88 7.79
CA GLY A 11 -11.75 17.18 7.61
C GLY A 11 -11.62 15.84 6.87
N PRO A 12 -12.66 14.97 6.94
CA PRO A 12 -12.67 13.67 6.28
C PRO A 12 -12.62 13.77 4.76
N ILE A 13 -11.73 12.98 4.15
CA ILE A 13 -11.56 12.92 2.70
C ILE A 13 -12.21 11.65 2.15
N ARG A 14 -13.28 11.82 1.37
CA ARG A 14 -13.96 10.74 0.65
C ARG A 14 -13.69 10.82 -0.86
N GLN A 15 -12.80 9.97 -1.35
CA GLN A 15 -12.48 9.89 -2.77
C GLN A 15 -13.39 8.89 -3.49
N GLN A 16 -13.78 9.22 -4.73
CA GLN A 16 -14.52 8.31 -5.59
C GLN A 16 -13.65 7.12 -6.01
N LYS A 17 -14.26 5.93 -6.06
CA LYS A 17 -13.61 4.72 -6.58
C LYS A 17 -13.30 4.88 -8.06
N ARG A 18 -12.08 4.48 -8.48
CA ARG A 18 -11.69 4.46 -9.89
C ARG A 18 -12.42 3.36 -10.66
N ARG A 19 -12.70 3.61 -11.95
CA ARG A 19 -13.25 2.59 -12.85
C ARG A 19 -12.19 1.51 -13.10
N LEU A 20 -12.55 0.25 -12.86
CA LEU A 20 -11.70 -0.91 -13.10
C LEU A 20 -12.32 -1.80 -14.19
N ASN A 21 -11.49 -2.46 -14.98
CA ASN A 21 -11.91 -3.52 -15.89
C ASN A 21 -12.39 -4.73 -15.07
N LEU A 22 -13.35 -5.50 -15.59
CA LEU A 22 -13.87 -6.73 -14.97
C LEU A 22 -12.75 -7.71 -14.58
N THR A 23 -11.78 -7.94 -15.47
CA THR A 23 -10.65 -8.85 -15.18
C THR A 23 -9.83 -8.38 -13.98
N ILE A 24 -9.62 -7.06 -13.86
CA ILE A 24 -8.87 -6.47 -12.74
C ILE A 24 -9.71 -6.50 -11.46
N LEU A 25 -11.03 -6.31 -11.58
CA LEU A 25 -11.94 -6.35 -10.45
C LEU A 25 -11.93 -7.72 -9.76
N ASP A 26 -11.87 -8.82 -10.53
CA ASP A 26 -11.81 -10.17 -9.97
C ASP A 26 -10.50 -10.42 -9.21
N VAL A 27 -9.38 -9.90 -9.72
CA VAL A 27 -8.10 -9.93 -9.00
C VAL A 27 -8.18 -9.14 -7.69
N VAL A 28 -8.75 -7.93 -7.72
CA VAL A 28 -8.92 -7.10 -6.52
C VAL A 28 -9.81 -7.79 -5.49
N LYS A 29 -10.92 -8.39 -5.91
CA LYS A 29 -11.81 -9.13 -5.02
C LYS A 29 -11.09 -10.30 -4.34
N LYS A 30 -10.33 -11.09 -5.11
CA LYS A 30 -9.56 -12.22 -4.57
C LYS A 30 -8.56 -11.77 -3.51
N GLU A 31 -7.82 -10.70 -3.78
CA GLU A 31 -6.86 -10.14 -2.81
C GLU A 31 -7.54 -9.57 -1.57
N VAL A 32 -8.63 -8.83 -1.72
CA VAL A 32 -9.40 -8.29 -0.58
C VAL A 32 -9.92 -9.42 0.31
N MET A 33 -10.50 -10.48 -0.28
CA MET A 33 -10.97 -11.64 0.48
C MET A 33 -9.83 -12.37 1.19
N ARG A 34 -8.67 -12.50 0.56
CA ARG A 34 -7.48 -13.10 1.16
C ARG A 34 -7.00 -12.30 2.37
N VAL A 35 -6.87 -10.98 2.24
CA VAL A 35 -6.40 -10.08 3.32
C VAL A 35 -7.43 -9.99 4.45
N LEU A 36 -8.72 -10.05 4.13
CA LEU A 36 -9.81 -10.17 5.10
C LEU A 36 -9.75 -11.50 5.87
N ALA A 37 -9.53 -12.62 5.18
CA ALA A 37 -9.42 -13.94 5.81
C ALA A 37 -8.22 -14.06 6.77
N ILE A 38 -7.12 -13.35 6.49
CA ILE A 38 -5.93 -13.27 7.37
C ILE A 38 -6.19 -12.32 8.56
N GLY A 39 -7.23 -11.48 8.52
CA GLY A 39 -7.58 -10.54 9.58
C GLY A 39 -6.77 -9.23 9.56
N ILE A 40 -6.13 -8.89 8.44
CA ILE A 40 -5.41 -7.61 8.29
C ILE A 40 -6.39 -6.45 8.10
N ILE A 41 -7.53 -6.70 7.45
CA ILE A 41 -8.61 -5.72 7.25
C ILE A 41 -9.93 -6.26 7.81
N TYR A 42 -10.90 -5.36 8.02
CA TYR A 42 -12.25 -5.69 8.46
C TYR A 42 -13.28 -4.83 7.69
N PRO A 43 -14.53 -5.28 7.55
CA PRO A 43 -15.57 -4.49 6.88
C PRO A 43 -16.01 -3.30 7.74
N ILE A 44 -16.19 -2.15 7.09
CA ILE A 44 -16.72 -0.93 7.68
C ILE A 44 -17.78 -0.34 6.75
N LEU A 45 -18.93 0.08 7.29
CA LEU A 45 -20.07 0.54 6.49
C LEU A 45 -20.08 2.06 6.28
N ASP A 46 -19.67 2.82 7.29
CA ASP A 46 -19.93 4.25 7.45
C ASP A 46 -18.65 5.11 7.53
N SER A 47 -17.52 4.60 7.04
CA SER A 47 -16.27 5.37 7.01
C SER A 47 -16.42 6.65 6.19
N GLN A 48 -16.20 7.80 6.84
CA GLN A 48 -16.12 9.10 6.18
C GLN A 48 -14.82 9.26 5.39
N TRP A 49 -13.78 8.47 5.70
CA TRP A 49 -12.49 8.46 5.03
C TRP A 49 -12.44 7.33 3.99
N VAL A 50 -12.24 7.69 2.72
CA VAL A 50 -12.16 6.72 1.62
C VAL A 50 -11.02 7.09 0.69
N SER A 51 -10.07 6.18 0.55
CA SER A 51 -9.01 6.24 -0.46
C SER A 51 -9.27 5.21 -1.56
N PRO A 52 -9.06 5.54 -2.84
CA PRO A 52 -9.38 4.64 -3.94
C PRO A 52 -8.30 3.56 -4.09
N ILE A 53 -8.70 2.41 -4.62
CA ILE A 53 -7.78 1.33 -4.97
C ILE A 53 -7.14 1.61 -6.32
N GLN A 54 -5.84 1.38 -6.40
CA GLN A 54 -5.04 1.42 -7.61
C GLN A 54 -4.37 0.05 -7.84
N VAL A 55 -4.52 -0.48 -9.06
CA VAL A 55 -3.87 -1.74 -9.43
C VAL A 55 -2.69 -1.44 -10.34
N PHE A 56 -1.56 -2.08 -10.06
CA PHE A 56 -0.35 -2.01 -10.86
C PHE A 56 0.04 -3.41 -11.33
N SER A 57 0.35 -3.58 -12.61
CA SER A 57 1.02 -4.78 -13.08
C SER A 57 2.50 -4.69 -12.70
N LYS A 58 3.00 -5.69 -11.97
CA LYS A 58 4.44 -5.83 -11.79
C LYS A 58 5.00 -6.23 -13.15
N LYS A 59 5.92 -5.43 -13.70
CA LYS A 59 6.69 -5.82 -14.88
C LYS A 59 7.46 -7.09 -14.51
N SER A 60 7.03 -8.23 -15.02
CA SER A 60 7.90 -9.41 -15.02
C SER A 60 9.00 -9.11 -16.02
N GLU A 61 10.24 -9.23 -15.58
CA GLU A 61 11.37 -9.36 -16.49
C GLU A 61 11.02 -10.42 -17.56
N MET A 62 11.39 -10.13 -18.80
CA MET A 62 10.90 -10.78 -20.01
C MET A 62 11.43 -12.21 -20.12
N THR A 63 10.89 -13.15 -19.33
CA THR A 63 11.13 -14.58 -19.55
C THR A 63 10.03 -15.14 -20.43
N ILE A 64 10.46 -15.49 -21.64
CA ILE A 64 9.75 -16.21 -22.69
C ILE A 64 8.95 -17.37 -22.07
N MET A 65 7.66 -17.46 -22.40
CA MET A 65 6.65 -18.39 -21.88
C MET A 65 6.04 -18.03 -20.52
N LYS A 66 5.07 -17.10 -20.53
CA LYS A 66 4.04 -17.04 -19.50
C LYS A 66 2.66 -17.16 -20.13
N ASN A 67 1.97 -18.24 -19.79
CA ASN A 67 0.55 -18.43 -20.09
C ASN A 67 -0.24 -17.19 -19.64
N GLN A 68 -1.32 -16.82 -20.33
CA GLN A 68 -2.10 -15.61 -20.01
C GLN A 68 -2.54 -15.55 -18.53
N HIS A 69 -2.71 -16.72 -17.89
CA HIS A 69 -3.00 -16.84 -16.46
C HIS A 69 -1.89 -16.30 -15.54
N ASP A 70 -0.60 -16.44 -15.89
CA ASP A 70 0.50 -16.07 -14.98
C ASP A 70 0.81 -14.55 -14.99
N LYS A 71 0.36 -13.85 -16.04
CA LYS A 71 0.42 -12.39 -16.10
C LYS A 71 -0.53 -11.74 -15.08
N MET A 72 -1.61 -12.43 -14.73
CA MET A 72 -2.61 -11.97 -13.77
C MET A 72 -2.18 -12.15 -12.31
N ASN A 73 -1.32 -13.14 -12.05
CA ASN A 73 -0.74 -13.42 -10.73
C ASN A 73 0.26 -12.35 -10.26
N SER A 74 0.75 -11.53 -11.18
CA SER A 74 1.78 -10.52 -10.93
C SER A 74 1.18 -9.11 -10.86
N CYS A 75 -0.02 -8.97 -10.29
CA CYS A 75 -0.67 -7.68 -10.04
C CYS A 75 -0.52 -7.27 -8.57
N ARG A 76 -0.29 -5.98 -8.31
CA ARG A 76 -0.27 -5.39 -6.97
C ARG A 76 -1.50 -4.53 -6.77
N VAL A 77 -2.26 -4.80 -5.72
CA VAL A 77 -3.38 -3.98 -5.27
C VAL A 77 -2.84 -2.99 -4.24
N CYS A 78 -2.89 -1.71 -4.56
CA CYS A 78 -2.42 -0.61 -3.72
C CYS A 78 -3.58 0.31 -3.35
N ILE A 79 -3.50 0.98 -2.21
CA ILE A 79 -4.44 2.03 -1.83
C ILE A 79 -3.76 3.39 -2.03
N ASP A 80 -4.43 4.31 -2.73
CA ASP A 80 -3.89 5.63 -3.03
C ASP A 80 -4.14 6.59 -1.86
N TYR A 81 -3.22 6.57 -0.88
CA TYR A 81 -3.28 7.43 0.30
C TYR A 81 -2.77 8.86 0.06
N ARG A 82 -2.45 9.29 -1.17
CA ARG A 82 -1.83 10.60 -1.40
C ARG A 82 -2.58 11.77 -0.75
N LYS A 83 -3.92 11.80 -0.85
CA LYS A 83 -4.73 12.85 -0.19
C LYS A 83 -4.76 12.72 1.32
N LEU A 84 -4.77 11.49 1.85
CA LEU A 84 -4.69 11.27 3.30
C LEU A 84 -3.34 11.75 3.81
N ASN A 85 -2.25 11.35 3.15
CA ASN A 85 -0.88 11.69 3.53
C ASN A 85 -0.58 13.20 3.48
N GLN A 86 -1.36 13.98 2.74
CA GLN A 86 -1.24 15.44 2.70
C GLN A 86 -1.74 16.12 3.97
N VAL A 87 -2.68 15.50 4.69
CA VAL A 87 -3.27 16.03 5.92
C VAL A 87 -2.78 15.29 7.17
N THR A 88 -1.83 14.36 7.01
CA THR A 88 -1.18 13.66 8.11
C THR A 88 0.10 14.37 8.51
N HIS A 89 0.35 14.50 9.81
CA HIS A 89 1.63 14.96 10.29
C HIS A 89 2.75 14.00 9.87
N GLN A 90 3.83 14.56 9.34
CA GLN A 90 5.03 13.78 9.04
C GLN A 90 5.73 13.42 10.34
N ASP A 91 5.83 12.12 10.61
CA ASP A 91 6.60 11.61 11.74
C ASP A 91 8.09 11.73 11.41
N HIS A 92 8.74 12.75 11.99
CA HIS A 92 10.18 12.94 11.89
C HIS A 92 10.90 12.07 12.92
N PHE A 93 10.92 10.76 12.67
CA PHE A 93 11.75 9.84 13.43
C PHE A 93 13.22 10.01 12.98
N PRO A 94 14.15 10.38 13.88
CA PRO A 94 15.54 10.57 13.51
C PRO A 94 16.18 9.22 13.18
N LEU A 95 16.39 8.96 11.89
CA LEU A 95 17.17 7.83 11.43
C LEU A 95 18.67 8.21 11.48
N PRO A 96 19.53 7.29 11.94
CA PRO A 96 20.97 7.54 11.92
C PRO A 96 21.44 7.72 10.48
N PHE A 97 22.45 8.57 10.29
CA PHE A 97 23.11 8.71 8.99
C PHE A 97 23.74 7.38 8.59
N ILE A 98 23.83 7.14 7.27
CA ILE A 98 24.34 5.88 6.75
C ILE A 98 25.76 5.58 7.26
N ASP A 99 26.60 6.61 7.38
CA ASP A 99 27.97 6.47 7.88
C ASP A 99 28.02 5.96 9.33
N GLN A 100 27.11 6.43 10.19
CA GLN A 100 27.01 5.97 11.57
C GLN A 100 26.58 4.50 11.67
N VAL A 101 25.75 4.04 10.73
CA VAL A 101 25.35 2.63 10.64
C VAL A 101 26.54 1.79 10.13
N LEU A 102 27.26 2.28 9.13
CA LEU A 102 28.42 1.60 8.54
C LEU A 102 29.58 1.45 9.54
N GLU A 103 29.91 2.49 10.31
CA GLU A 103 30.94 2.42 11.37
C GLU A 103 30.60 1.38 12.45
N LYS A 104 29.34 1.30 12.86
CA LYS A 104 28.86 0.30 13.83
C LYS A 104 28.89 -1.12 13.30
N LEU A 105 28.88 -1.31 11.99
CA LEU A 105 28.98 -2.63 11.36
C LEU A 105 30.44 -3.03 11.18
N ALA A 106 31.30 -2.11 10.76
CA ALA A 106 32.73 -2.37 10.58
C ALA A 106 33.44 -2.75 11.90
N THR A 107 33.02 -2.14 13.02
CA THR A 107 33.55 -2.43 14.37
C THR A 107 33.15 -3.80 14.94
N LYS A 108 32.23 -4.54 14.28
CA LYS A 108 31.77 -5.87 14.70
C LYS A 108 32.42 -7.04 13.94
N SER A 109 33.28 -6.75 12.95
CA SER A 109 34.01 -7.77 12.18
C SER A 109 35.40 -8.12 12.74
N HIS A 110 35.68 -7.73 13.99
CA HIS A 110 36.92 -8.06 14.71
C HIS A 110 36.64 -8.87 15.97
#